data_AF-A0A953VLW3-F1
#
_entry.id   AF-A0A953VLW3-F1
#
_cell.length_a   1.000
_cell.length_b   1.000
_cell.length_c   1.000
_cell.angle_alpha   90.00
_cell.angle_beta   90.00
_cell.angle_gamma   90.00
#
_symmetry.space_group_name_H-M   'P 1'
#
loop_
_entity.id
_entity.type
_entity.pdbx_description
1 polymer ?
#
loop_
_entity_poly.entity_id
_entity_poly.type
_entity_poly.pdbx_seq_one_letter_code
_entity_poly.pdbx_strand_id
1 'polypeptide(L)'
;MHSRNKIFDDIAQLMNNAAGVAQGARDEAQNAMKSLMDRWLADREFVTREEFEAVRLMAQKAREENESLKSRLNALESAAKPAAKSAPKPKTAAAKK
;
A
#
# COMPACT_ATOMS: atom_id res chain seq x y z
N MET A 1 49.16 -40.52 41.94
CA MET A 1 48.84 -39.09 41.65
C MET A 1 48.10 -38.98 40.30
N HIS A 2 46.88 -39.50 40.14
CA HIS A 2 46.19 -39.54 38.82
C HIS A 2 44.69 -39.17 38.82
N SER A 3 44.07 -38.91 39.98
CA SER A 3 42.62 -38.65 40.06
C SER A 3 42.22 -37.21 39.71
N ARG A 4 43.12 -36.24 39.90
CA ARG A 4 42.80 -34.81 39.73
C ARG A 4 42.59 -34.42 38.27
N ASN A 5 43.21 -35.10 37.30
CA ASN A 5 43.08 -34.78 35.88
C ASN A 5 41.79 -35.30 35.23
N LYS A 6 41.18 -36.39 35.74
CA LYS A 6 39.99 -37.00 35.11
C LYS A 6 38.74 -36.12 35.18
N ILE A 7 38.49 -35.47 36.32
CA ILE A 7 37.31 -34.61 36.50
C ILE A 7 37.38 -33.39 35.55
N PHE A 8 38.56 -32.81 35.35
CA PHE A 8 38.74 -31.72 34.39
C PHE A 8 38.57 -32.18 32.94
N ASP A 9 39.00 -33.39 32.61
CA ASP A 9 38.88 -33.98 31.28
C ASP A 9 37.41 -34.30 30.93
N ASP A 10 36.66 -34.88 31.88
CA ASP A 10 35.22 -35.12 31.75
C ASP A 10 34.43 -33.80 31.58
N ILE A 11 34.83 -32.74 32.31
CA ILE A 11 34.25 -31.40 32.14
C ILE A 11 34.59 -30.82 30.76
N ALA A 12 35.83 -30.96 30.29
CA ALA A 12 36.23 -30.48 28.97
C ALA A 12 35.46 -31.20 27.86
N GLN A 13 35.27 -32.52 28.00
CA GLN A 13 34.49 -33.32 27.07
C GLN A 13 33.00 -32.96 27.10
N LEU A 14 32.43 -32.73 28.28
CA LEU A 14 31.06 -32.23 28.43
C LEU A 14 30.89 -30.83 27.82
N MET A 15 31.84 -29.92 28.03
CA MET A 15 31.82 -28.59 27.44
C MET A 15 31.91 -28.63 25.91
N ASN A 16 32.73 -29.51 25.35
CA ASN A 16 32.84 -29.67 23.90
C ASN A 16 31.56 -30.27 23.29
N ASN A 17 30.97 -31.27 23.94
CA ASN A 17 29.69 -31.85 23.53
C ASN A 17 28.54 -30.83 23.66
N ALA A 18 28.53 -30.04 24.74
CA ALA A 18 27.55 -28.98 24.97
C ALA A 18 27.70 -27.82 23.98
N ALA A 19 28.93 -27.48 23.56
CA ALA A 19 29.16 -26.47 22.54
C ALA A 19 28.55 -26.88 21.20
N GLY A 20 28.65 -28.16 20.81
CA GLY A 20 28.01 -28.69 19.61
C GLY A 20 26.48 -28.63 19.67
N VAL A 21 25.88 -29.00 20.81
CA VAL A 21 24.43 -28.90 21.03
C VAL A 21 23.95 -27.46 21.04
N ALA A 22 24.70 -26.54 21.68
CA ALA A 22 24.37 -25.12 21.71
C ALA A 22 24.43 -24.49 20.32
N GLN A 23 25.38 -24.92 19.48
CA GLN A 23 25.46 -24.47 18.09
C GLN A 23 24.28 -25.00 17.26
N GLY A 24 23.94 -26.29 17.38
CA GLY A 24 22.75 -26.85 16.72
C GLY A 24 21.45 -26.19 17.16
N ALA A 25 21.27 -25.98 18.47
CA ALA A 25 20.11 -25.28 19.02
C ALA A 25 20.03 -23.83 18.54
N ARG A 26 21.17 -23.15 18.35
CA ARG A 26 21.21 -21.79 17.78
C ARG A 26 20.74 -21.80 16.33
N ASP A 27 21.20 -22.75 15.52
CA ASP A 27 20.82 -22.86 14.11
C ASP A 27 19.32 -23.17 13.97
N GLU A 28 18.79 -24.07 14.81
CA GLU A 28 17.35 -24.37 14.87
C GLU A 28 16.53 -23.16 15.33
N ALA A 29 16.97 -22.46 16.36
CA ALA A 29 16.31 -21.25 16.83
C ALA A 29 16.31 -20.14 15.75
N GLN A 30 17.39 -19.98 14.99
CA GLN A 30 17.44 -19.03 13.89
C GLN A 30 16.46 -19.39 12.76
N ASN A 31 16.36 -20.67 12.41
CA ASN A 31 15.41 -21.12 11.39
C ASN A 31 13.96 -20.96 11.85
N ALA A 32 13.66 -21.29 13.12
CA ALA A 32 12.35 -21.07 13.71
C ALA A 32 11.99 -19.57 13.73
N MET A 33 12.93 -18.71 14.15
CA MET A 33 12.75 -17.26 14.15
C MET A 33 12.45 -16.70 12.75
N LYS A 34 13.18 -17.15 11.72
CA LYS A 34 12.94 -16.75 10.33
C LYS A 34 11.55 -17.17 9.87
N SER A 35 11.17 -18.42 10.13
CA SER A 35 9.84 -18.93 9.76
C SER A 35 8.71 -18.16 10.45
N LEU A 36 8.88 -17.81 11.73
CA LEU A 36 7.92 -16.98 12.46
C LEU A 36 7.82 -15.57 11.87
N MET A 37 8.96 -14.98 11.51
CA MET A 37 9.01 -13.66 10.89
C MET A 37 8.37 -13.67 9.51
N ASP A 38 8.65 -14.66 8.66
CA ASP A 38 8.04 -14.78 7.32
C ASP A 38 6.53 -14.93 7.42
N ARG A 39 6.05 -15.76 8.36
CA ARG A 39 4.61 -15.94 8.60
C ARG A 39 3.97 -14.68 9.15
N TRP A 40 4.65 -14.00 10.08
CA TRP A 40 4.19 -12.71 10.58
C TRP A 40 4.13 -11.65 9.48
N LEU A 41 5.11 -11.57 8.57
CA LEU A 41 5.06 -10.65 7.44
C LEU A 41 3.94 -11.01 6.46
N ALA A 42 3.71 -12.30 6.20
CA ALA A 42 2.66 -12.78 5.30
C ALA A 42 1.24 -12.52 5.85
N ASP A 43 1.06 -12.64 7.17
CA ASP A 43 -0.22 -12.38 7.85
C ASP A 43 -0.55 -10.88 7.93
N ARG A 44 0.39 -10.01 7.57
CA ARG A 44 0.18 -8.57 7.52
C ARG A 44 -0.17 -8.22 6.08
N GLU A 45 -1.32 -7.57 5.90
CA GLU A 45 -1.84 -7.12 4.61
C GLU A 45 -0.99 -5.97 4.04
N PHE A 46 0.28 -6.23 3.74
CA PHE A 46 1.17 -5.25 3.15
C PHE A 46 0.86 -5.09 1.67
N VAL A 47 0.67 -3.84 1.26
CA VAL A 47 0.56 -3.49 -0.15
C VAL A 47 1.96 -3.50 -0.75
N THR A 48 2.16 -4.31 -1.77
CA THR A 48 3.45 -4.34 -2.48
C THR A 48 3.68 -3.00 -3.17
N ARG A 49 4.95 -2.68 -3.43
CA ARG A 49 5.29 -1.45 -4.15
C ARG A 49 4.63 -1.39 -5.53
N GLU A 50 4.54 -2.52 -6.20
CA GLU A 50 3.97 -2.62 -7.54
C GLU A 50 2.45 -2.37 -7.53
N GLU A 51 1.73 -2.97 -6.59
CA GLU A 51 0.29 -2.73 -6.41
C GLU A 51 0.02 -1.26 -6.06
N PHE A 52 0.84 -0.67 -5.20
CA PHE A 52 0.74 0.75 -4.87
C PHE A 52 0.94 1.64 -6.10
N GLU A 53 1.98 1.41 -6.90
CA GLU A 53 2.24 2.19 -8.10
C GLU A 53 1.13 1.98 -9.15
N ALA A 54 0.60 0.77 -9.29
CA ALA A 54 -0.52 0.49 -10.20
C ALA A 54 -1.78 1.29 -9.81
N VAL A 55 -2.16 1.28 -8.52
CA VAL A 55 -3.31 2.04 -8.02
C VAL A 55 -3.06 3.54 -8.12
N ARG A 56 -1.82 4.00 -7.85
CA ARG A 56 -1.45 5.41 -8.00
C ARG A 56 -1.65 5.90 -9.44
N LEU A 57 -1.15 5.15 -10.42
CA LEU A 57 -1.30 5.49 -11.84
C LEU A 57 -2.77 5.49 -12.27
N MET A 58 -3.52 4.49 -11.84
CA MET A 58 -4.97 4.43 -12.09
C MET A 58 -5.70 5.63 -11.48
N ALA A 59 -5.36 6.02 -10.25
CA ALA A 59 -5.96 7.17 -9.58
C ALA A 59 -5.63 8.49 -10.28
N GLN A 60 -4.39 8.66 -10.77
CA GLN A 60 -3.99 9.82 -11.55
C GLN A 60 -4.78 9.91 -12.86
N LYS A 61 -4.81 8.82 -13.64
CA LYS A 61 -5.57 8.76 -14.90
C LYS A 61 -7.05 9.03 -14.68
N ALA A 62 -7.64 8.47 -13.63
CA ALA A 62 -9.04 8.72 -13.30
C ALA A 62 -9.31 10.20 -12.93
N ARG A 63 -8.36 10.90 -12.31
CA ARG A 63 -8.50 12.34 -12.02
C ARG A 63 -8.47 13.19 -13.29
N GLU A 64 -7.55 12.89 -14.20
CA GLU A 64 -7.45 13.56 -15.51
C GLU A 64 -8.72 13.33 -16.35
N GLU A 65 -9.19 12.09 -16.42
CA GLU A 65 -10.43 11.75 -17.12
C GLU A 65 -11.66 12.45 -16.50
N ASN A 66 -11.73 12.54 -15.17
CA ASN A 66 -12.79 13.26 -14.48
C ASN A 66 -12.80 14.76 -14.82
N GLU A 67 -11.62 15.40 -14.91
CA GLU A 67 -11.53 16.81 -15.31
C GLU A 67 -12.01 17.02 -16.75
N SER A 68 -11.61 16.14 -17.66
CA SER A 68 -12.08 16.14 -19.06
C SER A 68 -13.61 15.96 -19.14
N LEU A 69 -14.16 15.00 -18.40
CA LEU A 69 -15.60 14.76 -18.36
C LEU A 69 -16.38 15.93 -17.76
N LYS A 70 -15.87 16.55 -16.68
CA LYS A 70 -16.48 17.77 -16.10
C LYS A 70 -16.51 18.91 -17.10
N SER A 71 -15.43 19.12 -17.86
CA SER A 71 -15.40 20.14 -18.92
C SER A 71 -16.46 19.87 -19.99
N ARG A 72 -16.58 18.62 -20.43
CA ARG A 72 -17.62 18.21 -21.40
C ARG A 72 -19.04 18.41 -20.86
N LEU A 73 -19.29 18.04 -19.60
CA LEU A 73 -20.59 18.25 -18.96
C LEU A 73 -20.94 19.73 -18.89
N ASN A 74 -20.02 20.58 -18.44
CA ASN A 74 -20.25 22.03 -18.38
C ASN A 74 -20.59 22.63 -19.76
N ALA A 75 -19.90 22.18 -20.82
CA ALA A 75 -20.17 22.63 -22.18
C ALA A 75 -21.57 22.20 -22.67
N LEU A 76 -21.96 20.95 -22.39
CA LEU A 76 -23.27 20.42 -22.76
C LEU A 76 -24.40 21.08 -21.96
N GLU A 77 -24.22 21.27 -20.64
CA GLU A 77 -25.19 21.97 -19.79
C GLU A 77 -25.38 23.43 -20.21
N SER A 78 -24.29 24.10 -20.59
CA SER A 78 -24.34 25.47 -21.13
C SER A 78 -25.07 25.54 -22.47
N ALA A 79 -24.90 24.54 -23.33
CA ALA A 79 -25.59 24.44 -24.62
C ALA A 79 -27.07 24.02 -24.47
N ALA A 80 -27.40 23.23 -23.45
CA ALA A 80 -28.76 22.78 -23.16
C ALA A 80 -29.61 23.84 -22.45
N LYS A 81 -29.00 24.89 -21.88
CA LYS A 81 -29.73 26.01 -21.30
C LYS A 81 -30.46 26.75 -22.45
N PRO A 82 -31.80 26.74 -22.49
CA PRO A 82 -32.51 27.45 -23.55
C PRO A 82 -32.18 28.92 -23.41
N ALA A 83 -31.68 29.52 -24.50
CA ALA A 83 -31.62 30.97 -24.61
C ALA A 83 -33.02 31.49 -24.29
N ALA A 84 -33.16 32.16 -23.14
CA ALA A 84 -34.37 32.88 -22.83
C ALA A 84 -34.55 33.85 -23.99
N LYS A 85 -35.47 33.50 -24.91
CA LYS A 85 -35.82 34.31 -26.07
C LYS A 85 -36.18 35.68 -25.50
N SER A 86 -35.30 36.66 -25.71
CA SER A 86 -35.59 38.05 -25.45
C SER A 86 -36.83 38.37 -26.27
N ALA A 87 -37.96 38.53 -25.57
CA ALA A 87 -39.24 38.83 -26.17
C ALA A 87 -39.12 40.12 -27.01
N PRO A 88 -39.79 40.20 -28.17
CA PRO A 88 -39.67 41.35 -29.05
C PRO A 88 -40.25 42.59 -28.36
N LYS A 89 -39.49 43.70 -28.35
CA LYS A 89 -39.91 45.01 -27.83
C LYS A 89 -41.29 45.39 -28.41
N PRO A 90 -42.28 45.77 -27.60
CA PRO A 90 -43.54 46.27 -28.13
C PRO A 90 -43.25 47.62 -28.80
N LYS A 91 -43.52 47.71 -30.10
CA LYS A 91 -43.62 48.98 -30.82
C LYS A 91 -44.91 49.65 -30.35
N THR A 92 -44.81 50.64 -29.47
CA THR A 92 -45.94 51.55 -29.21
C THR A 92 -46.07 52.46 -30.43
N ALA A 93 -46.93 52.03 -31.36
CA ALA A 93 -47.47 52.88 -32.40
C ALA A 93 -48.42 53.90 -31.75
N ALA A 94 -48.23 55.17 -32.11
CA ALA A 94 -49.24 56.20 -32.31
C ALA A 94 -50.54 56.17 -31.48
N ALA A 95 -50.71 57.18 -30.63
CA ALA A 95 -51.98 57.88 -30.39
C ALA A 95 -51.63 59.33 -30.01
N LYS A 96 -51.69 60.31 -30.92
CA LYS A 96 -52.89 61.13 -31.21
C LYS A 96 -53.73 61.42 -29.97
N LYS A 97 -53.46 62.54 -29.29
CA LYS A 97 -54.34 63.71 -29.14
C LYS A 97 -53.67 64.77 -28.28
#